data_AF-A0A2K3V0F3-F1
#
_entry.id   AF-A0A2K3V0F3-F1
#
_cell.length_a   1.000
_cell.length_b   1.000
_cell.length_c   1.000
_cell.angle_alpha   90.00
_cell.angle_beta   90.00
_cell.angle_gamma   90.00
#
_symmetry.space_group_name_H-M   'P 1'
#
loop_
_entity.id
_entity.type
_entity.pdbx_description
1 polymer ?
#
loop_
_entity_poly.entity_id
_entity_poly.type
_entity_poly.pdbx_seq_one_letter_code
_entity_poly.pdbx_strand_id
1 'polypeptide(L)'
;MRVVAWLAVIGLGLLALVLGLLTLGAFASLSAGAPLALRSVGTLSATLGQSLGLEGLSPLSRALALTLLTSVVAALAAYIKPRS
;
A
#
# COMPACT_ATOMS: atom_id res chain seq x y z
N MET A 1 21.56 -18.55 -5.82
CA MET A 1 21.04 -17.16 -5.68
C MET A 1 19.65 -16.93 -6.29
N ARG A 2 19.21 -17.67 -7.33
CA ARG A 2 17.87 -17.49 -7.94
C ARG A 2 16.69 -17.70 -6.98
N VAL A 3 16.79 -18.65 -6.04
CA VAL A 3 15.74 -18.92 -5.04
C VAL A 3 15.54 -17.71 -4.12
N VAL A 4 16.61 -17.09 -3.65
CA VAL A 4 16.55 -15.89 -2.79
C VAL A 4 15.90 -14.71 -3.53
N ALA A 5 16.22 -14.52 -4.81
CA ALA A 5 15.60 -13.49 -5.64
C ALA A 5 14.08 -13.72 -5.80
N TRP A 6 13.64 -14.96 -6.02
CA TRP A 6 12.20 -15.28 -6.07
C TRP A 6 11.49 -15.07 -4.75
N LEU A 7 12.11 -15.44 -3.62
CA LEU A 7 11.55 -15.16 -2.29
C LEU A 7 11.38 -13.66 -2.05
N ALA A 8 12.37 -12.84 -2.45
CA ALA A 8 12.28 -11.39 -2.35
C ALA A 8 11.14 -10.83 -3.22
N VAL A 9 10.97 -11.32 -4.45
CA VAL A 9 9.88 -10.90 -5.36
C VAL A 9 8.52 -11.26 -4.78
N ILE A 10 8.34 -12.46 -4.23
CA ILE A 10 7.08 -12.87 -3.60
C ILE A 10 6.79 -11.99 -2.38
N GLY A 11 7.79 -11.75 -1.52
CA GLY A 11 7.65 -10.89 -0.36
C GLY A 11 7.26 -9.46 -0.73
N LEU A 12 7.96 -8.86 -1.71
CA LEU A 12 7.64 -7.52 -2.20
C LEU A 12 6.29 -7.46 -2.91
N GLY A 13 5.91 -8.52 -3.64
CA GLY A 13 4.61 -8.63 -4.29
C GLY A 13 3.46 -8.68 -3.27
N LEU A 14 3.59 -9.48 -2.22
CA LEU A 14 2.63 -9.51 -1.11
C LEU A 14 2.54 -8.15 -0.41
N LEU A 15 3.68 -7.53 -0.14
CA LEU A 15 3.73 -6.19 0.46
C LEU A 15 3.04 -5.15 -0.44
N ALA A 16 3.27 -5.18 -1.75
CA ALA A 16 2.63 -4.31 -2.72
C ALA A 16 1.10 -4.52 -2.75
N LEU A 17 0.62 -5.76 -2.62
CA LEU A 17 -0.82 -6.05 -2.53
C LEU A 17 -1.45 -5.46 -1.26
N VAL A 18 -0.79 -5.62 -0.10
CA VAL A 18 -1.25 -5.02 1.16
C VAL A 18 -1.28 -3.50 1.06
N LEU A 19 -0.22 -2.88 0.55
CA LEU A 19 -0.16 -1.43 0.32
C LEU A 19 -1.21 -0.97 -0.69
N GLY A 20 -1.48 -1.74 -1.74
CA GLY A 20 -2.54 -1.47 -2.71
C GLY A 20 -3.93 -1.49 -2.09
N LEU A 21 -4.23 -2.47 -1.23
CA LEU A 21 -5.48 -2.53 -0.45
C LEU A 21 -5.64 -1.32 0.47
N LEU A 22 -4.58 -0.95 1.19
CA LEU A 22 -4.59 0.22 2.07
C LEU A 22 -4.75 1.52 1.29
N THR A 23 -4.14 1.63 0.11
CA THR A 23 -4.29 2.77 -0.81
C THR A 23 -5.73 2.87 -1.30
N LEU A 24 -6.33 1.75 -1.73
CA LEU A 24 -7.72 1.70 -2.18
C LEU A 24 -8.70 2.08 -1.05
N GLY A 25 -8.46 1.58 0.16
CA GLY A 25 -9.21 1.96 1.35
C GLY A 25 -9.08 3.45 1.71
N ALA A 26 -7.88 4.01 1.58
CA ALA A 26 -7.64 5.44 1.81
C ALA A 26 -8.44 6.32 0.83
N PHE A 27 -8.48 5.96 -0.45
CA PHE A 27 -9.33 6.66 -1.43
C PHE A 27 -10.82 6.43 -1.19
N ALA A 28 -11.23 5.22 -0.77
CA ALA A 28 -12.62 4.93 -0.43
C ALA A 28 -13.13 5.79 0.73
N SER A 29 -12.28 6.14 1.70
CA SER A 29 -12.63 7.07 2.79
C SER A 29 -12.91 8.50 2.32
N LEU A 30 -12.43 8.90 1.13
CA LEU A 30 -12.69 10.23 0.56
C LEU A 30 -14.04 10.30 -0.17
N SER A 31 -14.64 9.16 -0.51
CA SER A 31 -15.88 9.11 -1.29
C SER A 31 -17.07 8.70 -0.44
N ALA A 32 -18.12 9.52 -0.45
CA ALA A 32 -19.39 9.25 0.23
C ALA A 32 -20.18 8.06 -0.37
N GLY A 33 -19.85 7.61 -1.59
CA GLY A 33 -20.47 6.46 -2.25
C GLY A 33 -19.67 5.15 -2.19
N ALA A 34 -18.52 5.11 -1.51
CA ALA A 34 -17.66 3.93 -1.53
C ALA A 34 -18.26 2.72 -0.76
N PRO A 35 -17.99 1.48 -1.20
CA PRO A 35 -18.38 0.26 -0.51
C PRO A 35 -17.91 0.23 0.95
N LEU A 36 -18.77 -0.26 1.86
CA LEU A 36 -18.47 -0.34 3.30
C LEU A 36 -17.20 -1.15 3.60
N ALA A 37 -16.97 -2.25 2.86
CA ALA A 37 -15.78 -3.08 3.01
C ALA A 37 -14.47 -2.32 2.72
N LEU A 38 -14.47 -1.41 1.74
CA LEU A 38 -13.29 -0.59 1.45
C LEU A 38 -13.09 0.51 2.49
N ARG A 39 -14.18 1.04 3.06
CA ARG A 39 -14.11 1.99 4.17
C ARG A 39 -13.50 1.39 5.42
N SER A 40 -13.81 0.14 5.78
CA SER A 40 -13.17 -0.53 6.91
C SER A 40 -11.65 -0.69 6.71
N VAL A 41 -11.21 -0.88 5.47
CA VAL A 41 -9.77 -0.88 5.15
C VAL A 41 -9.19 0.53 5.28
N GLY A 42 -9.93 1.55 4.88
CA GLY A 42 -9.57 2.96 5.07
C GLY A 42 -9.48 3.39 6.54
N THR A 43 -10.29 2.83 7.44
CA THR A 43 -10.14 3.08 8.88
C THR A 43 -8.89 2.42 9.45
N LEU A 44 -8.53 1.24 8.94
CA LEU A 44 -7.32 0.53 9.34
C LEU A 44 -6.05 1.25 8.87
N SER A 45 -6.09 1.86 7.68
CA SER A 45 -5.03 2.79 7.29
C SER A 45 -5.02 3.96 8.26
N ALA A 46 -6.14 4.65 8.51
CA ALA A 46 -6.23 5.78 9.44
C ALA A 46 -5.49 5.54 10.78
N THR A 47 -5.82 4.45 11.47
CA THR A 47 -5.22 4.07 12.77
C THR A 47 -3.72 3.77 12.69
N LEU A 48 -3.26 3.07 11.65
CA LEU A 48 -1.82 2.85 11.42
C LEU A 48 -1.04 4.16 11.28
N GLY A 49 -1.68 5.22 10.76
CA GLY A 49 -1.02 6.52 10.61
C GLY A 49 -0.88 7.26 11.92
N GLN A 50 -1.86 7.10 12.83
CA GLN A 50 -1.76 7.64 14.19
C GLN A 50 -0.59 7.00 14.93
N SER A 51 -0.43 5.67 14.84
CA SER A 51 0.72 4.98 15.44
C SER A 51 2.08 5.37 14.85
N LEU A 52 2.10 5.89 13.61
CA LEU A 52 3.30 6.36 12.93
C LEU A 52 3.54 7.87 13.12
N GLY A 53 2.72 8.56 13.94
CA GLY A 53 2.83 10.01 14.16
C GLY A 53 2.43 10.87 12.96
N LEU A 54 1.64 10.33 12.03
CA LEU A 54 1.22 11.00 10.79
C LEU A 54 -0.10 11.76 10.94
N GLU A 55 -0.46 12.16 12.16
CA GLU A 55 -1.76 12.76 12.50
C GLU A 55 -2.00 14.13 11.83
N GLY A 56 -0.92 14.82 11.44
CA GLY A 56 -0.99 16.11 10.75
C GLY A 56 -1.18 16.01 9.23
N LEU A 57 -1.16 14.82 8.63
CA LEU A 57 -1.34 14.66 7.20
C LEU A 57 -2.83 14.68 6.82
N SER A 58 -3.17 15.46 5.79
CA SER A 58 -4.52 15.42 5.23
C SER A 58 -4.83 14.02 4.69
N PRO A 59 -6.11 13.59 4.71
CA PRO A 59 -6.51 12.29 4.17
C PRO A 59 -6.07 12.07 2.71
N LEU A 60 -6.06 13.14 1.91
CA LEU A 60 -5.60 13.11 0.51
C LEU A 60 -4.08 12.95 0.41
N SER A 61 -3.30 13.75 1.15
CA SER A 61 -1.82 13.66 1.09
C SER A 61 -1.34 12.28 1.52
N ARG A 62 -2.03 11.70 2.49
CA ARG A 62 -1.80 10.32 2.93
C ARG A 62 -2.10 9.28 1.86
N ALA A 63 -3.22 9.39 1.16
CA ALA A 63 -3.56 8.49 0.05
C ALA A 63 -2.53 8.57 -1.08
N LEU A 64 -2.05 9.78 -1.39
CA LEU A 64 -0.98 10.00 -2.38
C LEU A 64 0.35 9.40 -1.93
N ALA A 65 0.75 9.59 -0.67
CA ALA A 65 1.95 8.99 -0.11
C ALA A 65 1.90 7.45 -0.16
N LEU A 66 0.75 6.85 0.18
CA LEU A 66 0.54 5.41 0.05
C LEU A 66 0.61 4.94 -1.41
N THR A 67 0.10 5.73 -2.36
CA THR A 67 0.18 5.42 -3.79
C THR A 67 1.62 5.38 -4.28
N LEU A 68 2.42 6.38 -3.90
CA LEU A 68 3.84 6.43 -4.22
C LEU A 68 4.59 5.24 -3.61
N LEU A 69 4.37 4.95 -2.33
CA LEU A 69 5.00 3.82 -1.65
C LEU A 69 4.64 2.48 -2.31
N THR A 70 3.37 2.27 -2.62
CA THR A 70 2.89 1.07 -3.33
C THR A 70 3.59 0.91 -4.68
N SER A 71 3.70 2.00 -5.44
CA SER A 71 4.32 2.01 -6.76
C SER A 71 5.81 1.69 -6.70
N VAL A 72 6.53 2.25 -5.72
CA VAL A 72 7.95 1.98 -5.50
C VAL A 72 8.18 0.51 -5.13
N VAL A 73 7.37 -0.06 -4.23
CA VAL A 73 7.49 -1.47 -3.83
C VAL A 73 7.19 -2.40 -5.01
N ALA A 74 6.15 -2.11 -5.79
CA ALA A 74 5.81 -2.87 -6.99
C ALA A 74 6.93 -2.79 -8.05
N ALA A 75 7.50 -1.60 -8.27
CA ALA A 75 8.62 -1.39 -9.18
C ALA A 75 9.88 -2.14 -8.71
N LEU A 76 10.16 -2.16 -7.40
CA LEU A 76 11.28 -2.89 -6.82
C LEU A 76 11.11 -4.41 -6.99
N ALA A 77 9.89 -4.93 -6.80
CA ALA A 77 9.58 -6.33 -7.07
C ALA A 77 9.83 -6.69 -8.55
N ALA A 78 9.41 -5.83 -9.47
CA ALA A 78 9.63 -6.00 -10.90
C ALA A 78 11.11 -5.91 -11.28
N TYR A 79 11.88 -5.01 -10.64
CA TYR A 79 13.30 -4.83 -10.87
C TYR A 79 14.14 -6.05 -10.41
N ILE A 80 13.82 -6.60 -9.24
CA ILE A 80 14.54 -7.74 -8.65
C ILE A 80 14.19 -9.06 -9.35
N LYS A 81 13.05 -9.12 -10.07
CA LYS A 81 12.58 -10.31 -10.77
C LYS A 81 13.71 -10.95 -11.57
N PRO A 82 14.13 -12.18 -11.21
CA PRO A 82 15.26 -12.82 -11.88
C PRO A 82 14.92 -13.08 -13.35
N ARG A 83 15.67 -12.43 -14.24
CA ARG A 83 15.67 -12.66 -15.69
C ARG A 83 16.66 -13.76 -16.05
N SER A 84 16.34 -14.51 -17.10
CA SER A 84 17.14 -15.65 -17.59
C SER A 84 18.58 -15.29 -17.85
#